data_AF-A0A816ARF8-F1
#
_entry.id   AF-A0A816ARF8-F1
#
_cell.length_a   1.000
_cell.length_b   1.000
_cell.length_c   1.000
_cell.angle_alpha   90.00
_cell.angle_beta   90.00
_cell.angle_gamma   90.00
#
_symmetry.space_group_name_H-M   'P 1'
#
loop_
_entity.id
_entity.type
_entity.pdbx_description
1 polymer ?
#
loop_
_entity_poly.entity_id
_entity_poly.type
_entity_poly.pdbx_seq_one_letter_code
_entity_poly.pdbx_strand_id
1 'polypeptide(L)'
;TTTFYGFPWIRWRQTFEIGYVPNNIVPNVFMAVALDLRDDPFDVHPRTKHDVAYRLSRAGLAVAYGQTVEFQGPIVANVTYNSATNTIIFRYTAVKSIEVRNTNGFQVCCQGTQCRNDGNWISANIISSAALSVTVKAPAVCDSKVLYGTRYLWLETPCLFKQAAIYSSTDSNLPSPPYYKVF
;
A
#
# COMPACT_ATOMS: atom_id res chain seq x y z
N THR A 1 19.55 -4.17 -21.12
CA THR A 1 19.85 -3.64 -19.78
C THR A 1 18.89 -4.29 -18.80
N THR A 2 19.37 -5.16 -17.93
CA THR A 2 18.59 -5.77 -16.86
C THR A 2 18.15 -4.68 -15.90
N THR A 3 16.89 -4.26 -15.98
CA THR A 3 16.27 -3.43 -14.94
C THR A 3 16.33 -4.21 -13.64
N PHE A 4 17.18 -3.78 -12.71
CA PHE A 4 17.13 -4.28 -11.34
C PHE A 4 15.78 -3.86 -10.75
N TYR A 5 14.85 -4.80 -10.70
CA TYR A 5 13.58 -4.64 -10.02
C TYR A 5 13.86 -4.61 -8.51
N GLY A 6 13.79 -3.43 -7.89
CA GLY A 6 14.03 -3.27 -6.45
C GLY A 6 13.00 -4.00 -5.58
N PHE A 7 13.19 -3.97 -4.26
CA PHE A 7 12.29 -4.62 -3.29
C PHE A 7 10.78 -4.38 -3.50
N PRO A 8 10.29 -3.19 -3.91
CA PRO A 8 8.87 -2.98 -4.20
C PRO A 8 8.31 -3.94 -5.27
N TRP A 9 9.07 -4.21 -6.32
CA TRP A 9 8.67 -5.14 -7.37
C TRP A 9 8.65 -6.59 -6.90
N ILE A 10 9.60 -6.99 -6.05
CA ILE A 10 9.60 -8.32 -5.44
C ILE A 10 8.33 -8.50 -4.59
N ARG A 11 7.99 -7.52 -3.74
CA ARG A 11 6.76 -7.55 -2.92
C ARG A 11 5.51 -7.64 -3.79
N TRP A 12 5.46 -6.86 -4.88
CA TRP A 12 4.32 -6.88 -5.79
C TRP A 12 4.13 -8.25 -6.47
N ARG A 13 5.22 -8.85 -6.94
CA ARG A 13 5.19 -10.17 -7.61
C ARG A 13 4.84 -11.31 -6.66
N GLN A 14 5.17 -11.20 -5.37
CA GLN A 14 4.72 -12.18 -4.35
C GLN A 14 3.19 -12.26 -4.25
N THR A 15 2.48 -11.22 -4.69
CA THR A 15 1.00 -11.17 -4.72
C THR A 15 0.41 -11.43 -6.11
N PHE A 16 1.21 -11.94 -7.07
CA PHE A 16 0.80 -12.10 -8.47
C PHE A 16 0.32 -10.78 -9.10
N GLU A 17 0.98 -9.67 -8.73
CA GLU A 17 0.69 -8.34 -9.24
C GLU A 17 -0.72 -7.81 -8.89
N ILE A 18 -1.32 -8.32 -7.81
CA ILE A 18 -2.63 -7.91 -7.30
C ILE A 18 -2.53 -6.92 -6.13
N GLY A 19 -1.48 -7.05 -5.31
CA GLY A 19 -1.22 -6.21 -4.13
C GLY A 19 -1.69 -6.79 -2.80
N TYR A 20 -2.38 -7.92 -2.82
CA TYR A 20 -2.78 -8.64 -1.61
C TYR A 20 -2.98 -10.14 -1.90
N VAL A 21 -2.90 -10.94 -0.84
CA VAL A 21 -3.29 -12.36 -0.83
C VAL A 21 -4.12 -12.63 0.44
N PRO A 22 -5.13 -13.50 0.39
CA PRO A 22 -5.53 -14.33 -0.76
C PRO A 22 -6.16 -13.51 -1.88
N ASN A 23 -6.08 -14.03 -3.10
CA ASN A 23 -6.69 -13.42 -4.28
C ASN A 23 -7.18 -14.51 -5.26
N ASN A 24 -7.76 -14.12 -6.40
CA ASN A 24 -8.31 -15.07 -7.38
C ASN A 24 -7.27 -15.96 -8.07
N ILE A 25 -5.98 -15.63 -7.99
CA ILE A 25 -4.87 -16.43 -8.55
C ILE A 25 -4.34 -17.41 -7.51
N VAL A 26 -4.21 -16.96 -6.26
CA VAL A 26 -3.75 -17.77 -5.11
C VAL A 26 -4.74 -17.68 -3.94
N PRO A 27 -5.86 -18.42 -4.01
CA PRO A 27 -7.00 -18.24 -3.10
C PRO A 27 -6.77 -18.71 -1.66
N ASN A 28 -5.79 -19.60 -1.44
CA ASN A 28 -5.50 -20.18 -0.11
C ASN A 28 -4.13 -19.76 0.43
N VAL A 29 -3.57 -18.66 -0.08
CA VAL A 29 -2.30 -18.10 0.37
C VAL A 29 -2.57 -16.86 1.20
N PHE A 30 -1.82 -16.69 2.28
CA PHE A 30 -1.86 -15.48 3.10
C PHE A 30 -0.45 -14.97 3.38
N MET A 31 -0.34 -13.68 3.67
CA MET A 31 0.93 -13.02 3.98
C MET A 31 0.74 -11.94 5.04
N ALA A 32 1.81 -11.63 5.76
CA ALA A 32 1.87 -10.42 6.57
C ALA A 32 2.51 -9.28 5.76
N VAL A 33 1.85 -8.12 5.73
CA VAL A 33 2.53 -6.88 5.41
C VAL A 33 3.55 -6.64 6.51
N ALA A 34 4.83 -6.41 6.18
CA ALA A 34 5.91 -6.24 7.18
C ALA A 34 6.82 -5.04 6.90
N LEU A 35 6.56 -4.29 5.83
CA LEU A 35 7.40 -3.17 5.38
C LEU A 35 7.44 -1.97 6.36
N ASP A 36 6.44 -1.86 7.24
CA ASP A 36 6.35 -0.84 8.29
C ASP A 36 7.06 -1.26 9.58
N LEU A 37 7.60 -2.47 9.65
CA LEU A 37 8.18 -3.02 10.89
C LEU A 37 9.69 -2.84 10.99
N ARG A 38 10.30 -2.20 9.99
CA ARG A 38 11.73 -1.87 10.03
C ARG A 38 11.99 -0.80 11.08
N ASP A 39 12.81 -1.15 12.06
CA ASP A 39 13.15 -0.31 13.19
C ASP A 39 14.58 0.23 13.15
N ASP A 40 15.48 -0.41 12.38
CA ASP A 40 16.85 0.06 12.13
C ASP A 40 17.11 0.19 10.62
N PRO A 41 17.50 1.40 10.12
CA PRO A 41 17.84 1.62 8.72
C PRO A 41 19.18 1.02 8.27
N PHE A 42 19.97 0.45 9.18
CA PHE A 42 21.26 -0.19 8.90
C PHE A 42 21.25 -1.69 9.18
N ASP A 43 20.17 -2.23 9.77
CA ASP A 43 19.96 -3.67 9.96
C ASP A 43 18.91 -4.22 8.97
N VAL A 44 19.17 -5.42 8.50
CA VAL A 44 18.24 -6.22 7.68
C VAL A 44 17.41 -7.18 8.53
N HIS A 45 17.73 -7.34 9.83
CA HIS A 45 17.06 -8.23 10.77
C HIS A 45 16.13 -7.45 11.71
N PRO A 46 14.86 -7.19 11.33
CA PRO A 46 13.94 -6.48 12.20
C PRO A 46 13.77 -7.21 13.54
N ARG A 47 13.81 -6.47 14.66
CA ARG A 47 13.58 -7.03 16.01
C ARG A 47 12.12 -7.39 16.26
N THR A 48 11.23 -6.84 15.45
CA THR A 48 9.76 -6.84 15.55
C THR A 48 9.10 -8.09 14.94
N LYS A 49 9.76 -9.25 15.08
CA LYS A 49 9.28 -10.55 14.57
C LYS A 49 7.93 -10.96 15.18
N HIS A 50 7.65 -10.50 16.40
CA HIS A 50 6.36 -10.71 17.05
C HIS A 50 5.20 -10.07 16.27
N ASP A 51 5.36 -8.85 15.75
CA ASP A 51 4.33 -8.20 14.93
C ASP A 51 4.08 -8.95 13.61
N VAL A 52 5.14 -9.49 12.99
CA VAL A 52 5.01 -10.36 11.80
C VAL A 52 4.23 -11.62 12.15
N ALA A 53 4.58 -12.30 13.24
CA ALA A 53 3.92 -13.53 13.68
C ALA A 53 2.45 -13.28 14.04
N TYR A 54 2.12 -12.16 14.68
CA TYR A 54 0.75 -11.75 14.99
C TYR A 54 -0.10 -11.60 13.72
N ARG A 55 0.43 -10.89 12.71
CA ARG A 55 -0.25 -10.69 11.43
C ARG A 55 -0.47 -12.03 10.71
N LEU A 56 0.54 -12.90 10.71
CA LEU A 56 0.44 -14.24 10.11
C LEU A 56 -0.54 -15.14 10.85
N SER A 57 -0.58 -15.11 12.19
CA SER A 57 -1.48 -15.96 12.97
C SER A 57 -2.94 -15.58 12.76
N ARG A 58 -3.25 -14.27 12.72
CA ARG A 58 -4.59 -13.76 12.34
C ARG A 58 -5.01 -14.27 10.97
N ALA A 59 -4.10 -14.20 9.98
CA ALA A 59 -4.37 -14.67 8.63
C ALA A 59 -4.55 -16.19 8.56
N GLY A 60 -3.76 -16.95 9.32
CA GLY A 60 -3.94 -18.41 9.47
C GLY A 60 -5.32 -18.76 10.05
N LEU A 61 -5.73 -18.08 11.13
CA LEU A 61 -7.05 -18.29 11.73
C LEU A 61 -8.19 -18.05 10.72
N ALA A 62 -8.10 -17.00 9.93
CA ALA A 62 -9.14 -16.68 8.95
C ALA A 62 -9.10 -17.60 7.72
N VAL A 63 -7.94 -17.78 7.09
CA VAL A 63 -7.81 -18.47 5.79
C VAL A 63 -7.73 -19.98 5.96
N ALA A 64 -6.98 -20.49 6.94
CA ALA A 64 -6.79 -21.93 7.10
C ALA A 64 -7.82 -22.57 8.05
N TYR A 65 -8.25 -21.84 9.09
CA TYR A 65 -9.19 -22.35 10.09
C TYR A 65 -10.63 -21.82 9.95
N GLY A 66 -10.90 -20.94 8.99
CA GLY A 66 -12.25 -20.43 8.70
C GLY A 66 -12.85 -19.57 9.81
N GLN A 67 -12.03 -18.99 10.70
CA GLN A 67 -12.53 -18.12 11.76
C GLN A 67 -12.86 -16.72 11.23
N THR A 68 -13.97 -16.15 11.72
CA THR A 68 -14.36 -14.78 11.40
C THR A 68 -13.56 -13.79 12.23
N VAL A 69 -12.33 -13.50 11.80
CA VAL A 69 -11.45 -12.48 12.40
C VAL A 69 -10.95 -11.52 11.32
N GLU A 70 -10.77 -10.25 11.68
CA GLU A 70 -10.11 -9.30 10.78
C GLU A 70 -8.63 -9.67 10.68
N PHE A 71 -8.13 -10.01 9.49
CA PHE A 71 -6.79 -10.61 9.38
C PHE A 71 -5.83 -9.86 8.46
N GLN A 72 -6.33 -8.87 7.74
CA GLN A 72 -5.57 -8.07 6.80
C GLN A 72 -5.95 -6.60 6.97
N GLY A 73 -5.00 -5.72 6.66
CA GLY A 73 -5.27 -4.29 6.68
C GLY A 73 -6.18 -3.84 5.55
N PRO A 74 -6.47 -2.54 5.46
CA PRO A 74 -7.36 -1.99 4.45
C PRO A 74 -6.85 -2.27 3.04
N ILE A 75 -7.66 -2.88 2.18
CA ILE A 75 -7.29 -3.19 0.79
C ILE A 75 -7.87 -2.13 -0.13
N VAL A 76 -7.08 -1.59 -1.06
CA VAL A 76 -7.58 -0.65 -2.08
C VAL A 76 -8.55 -1.37 -3.00
N ALA A 77 -9.82 -0.97 -2.97
CA ALA A 77 -10.89 -1.51 -3.81
C ALA A 77 -11.05 -0.74 -5.12
N ASN A 78 -10.89 0.59 -5.07
CA ASN A 78 -11.03 1.44 -6.25
C ASN A 78 -10.18 2.71 -6.11
N VAL A 79 -9.69 3.19 -7.24
CA VAL A 79 -8.97 4.45 -7.37
C VAL A 79 -9.54 5.25 -8.53
N THR A 80 -9.99 6.46 -8.21
CA THR A 80 -10.57 7.41 -9.17
C THR A 80 -9.78 8.72 -9.17
N TYR A 81 -9.41 9.20 -10.35
CA TYR A 81 -8.73 10.48 -10.53
C TYR A 81 -9.72 11.57 -10.98
N ASN A 82 -9.65 12.73 -10.34
CA ASN A 82 -10.36 13.94 -10.75
C ASN A 82 -9.32 14.95 -11.27
N SER A 83 -9.32 15.18 -12.59
CA SER A 83 -8.39 16.11 -13.25
C SER A 83 -8.69 17.58 -12.97
N ALA A 84 -9.94 17.95 -12.71
CA ALA A 84 -10.31 19.34 -12.42
C ALA A 84 -9.74 19.81 -11.08
N THR A 85 -9.75 18.94 -10.07
CA THR A 85 -9.19 19.23 -8.74
C THR A 85 -7.77 18.69 -8.55
N ASN A 86 -7.24 17.96 -9.54
CA ASN A 86 -6.00 17.19 -9.48
C ASN A 86 -5.90 16.32 -8.22
N THR A 87 -6.98 15.61 -7.87
CA THR A 87 -7.06 14.75 -6.69
C THR A 87 -7.36 13.30 -7.07
N ILE A 88 -6.86 12.38 -6.26
CA ILE A 88 -7.06 10.94 -6.41
C ILE A 88 -7.78 10.44 -5.17
N ILE A 89 -8.87 9.71 -5.36
CA ILE A 89 -9.62 9.11 -4.25
C ILE A 89 -9.32 7.61 -4.24
N PHE A 90 -8.74 7.14 -3.14
CA PHE A 90 -8.58 5.72 -2.84
C PHE A 90 -9.73 5.28 -1.96
N ARG A 91 -10.45 4.24 -2.36
CA ARG A 91 -11.49 3.57 -1.55
C ARG A 91 -10.96 2.23 -1.06
N TYR A 92 -11.23 1.91 0.20
CA TYR A 92 -10.76 0.71 0.86
C TYR A 92 -11.89 -0.27 1.18
N THR A 93 -11.49 -1.54 1.32
CA THR A 93 -12.32 -2.67 1.75
C THR A 93 -11.55 -3.52 2.78
N ALA A 94 -12.10 -4.68 3.16
CA ALA A 94 -11.58 -5.66 4.12
C ALA A 94 -11.58 -5.22 5.60
N VAL A 95 -11.88 -3.96 5.89
CA VAL A 95 -11.98 -3.40 7.24
C VAL A 95 -13.29 -2.62 7.41
N LYS A 96 -13.68 -2.31 8.65
CA LYS A 96 -14.84 -1.46 8.94
C LYS A 96 -14.56 0.02 8.72
N SER A 97 -13.39 0.47 9.13
CA SER A 97 -12.89 1.80 8.80
C SER A 97 -11.36 1.85 8.85
N ILE A 98 -10.79 2.94 8.34
CA ILE A 98 -9.35 3.18 8.29
C ILE A 98 -8.90 4.13 9.40
N GLU A 99 -7.66 3.95 9.83
CA GLU A 99 -6.89 4.88 10.63
C GLU A 99 -5.80 5.50 9.74
N VAL A 100 -5.72 6.83 9.69
CA VAL A 100 -4.66 7.55 8.97
C VAL A 100 -3.60 8.00 9.99
N ARG A 101 -2.41 7.40 9.94
CA ARG A 101 -1.28 7.74 10.84
C ARG A 101 -0.29 8.71 10.23
N ASN A 102 -0.19 8.70 8.91
CA ASN A 102 0.76 9.50 8.16
C ASN A 102 0.10 9.93 6.85
N THR A 103 0.43 11.11 6.34
CA THR A 103 -0.09 11.61 5.05
C THR A 103 0.80 11.25 3.87
N ASN A 104 1.97 10.65 4.11
CA ASN A 104 2.98 10.29 3.09
C ASN A 104 2.78 8.86 2.56
N GLY A 105 3.61 8.46 1.58
CA GLY A 105 3.68 7.08 1.08
C GLY A 105 2.93 6.82 -0.22
N PHE A 106 2.15 7.79 -0.70
CA PHE A 106 1.57 7.78 -2.04
C PHE A 106 2.53 8.43 -3.03
N GLN A 107 2.55 7.92 -4.26
CA GLN A 107 3.25 8.53 -5.38
C GLN A 107 2.38 8.49 -6.63
N VAL A 108 2.58 9.46 -7.51
CA VAL A 108 1.91 9.57 -8.80
C VAL A 108 2.95 9.76 -9.89
N CYS A 109 2.59 9.46 -11.13
CA CYS A 109 3.41 9.81 -12.27
C CYS A 109 2.55 10.40 -13.38
N CYS A 110 3.02 11.49 -13.99
CA CYS A 110 2.34 12.25 -15.04
C CYS A 110 3.23 12.47 -16.27
N GLN A 111 4.18 11.55 -16.50
CA GLN A 111 5.18 11.62 -17.59
C GLN A 111 4.99 10.51 -18.64
N GLY A 112 3.76 9.97 -18.76
CA GLY A 112 3.43 8.94 -19.74
C GLY A 112 4.31 7.69 -19.63
N THR A 113 4.84 7.20 -20.76
CA THR A 113 5.65 5.98 -20.83
C THR A 113 6.97 6.06 -20.05
N GLN A 114 7.44 7.27 -19.73
CA GLN A 114 8.64 7.46 -18.89
C GLN A 114 8.42 6.99 -17.45
N CYS A 115 7.17 6.82 -17.01
CA CYS A 115 6.81 6.31 -15.69
C CYS A 115 7.18 4.82 -15.47
N ARG A 116 7.73 4.13 -16.47
CA ARG A 116 8.42 2.85 -16.29
C ARG A 116 9.68 2.98 -15.42
N ASN A 117 10.27 4.17 -15.35
CA ASN A 117 11.38 4.46 -14.46
C ASN A 117 10.84 4.90 -13.09
N ASP A 118 11.25 4.19 -12.04
CA ASP A 118 10.85 4.48 -10.65
C ASP A 118 11.24 5.89 -10.18
N GLY A 119 12.27 6.50 -10.79
CA GLY A 119 12.70 7.88 -10.49
C GLY A 119 11.76 8.99 -10.99
N ASN A 120 10.81 8.67 -11.89
CA ASN A 120 9.83 9.65 -12.40
C ASN A 120 8.57 9.76 -11.54
N TRP A 121 8.46 8.96 -10.48
CA TRP A 121 7.33 8.96 -9.57
C TRP A 121 7.52 9.98 -8.46
N ILE A 122 6.48 10.78 -8.23
CA ILE A 122 6.54 11.97 -7.40
C ILE A 122 5.62 11.76 -6.21
N SER A 123 6.10 12.11 -5.00
CA SER A 123 5.32 11.99 -3.76
C SER A 123 4.02 12.78 -3.83
N ALA A 124 2.93 12.17 -3.36
CA ALA A 124 1.63 12.79 -3.24
C ALA A 124 1.13 12.57 -1.80
N ASN A 125 0.38 13.53 -1.27
CA ASN A 125 0.00 13.53 0.14
C ASN A 125 -1.51 13.41 0.33
N ILE A 126 -1.92 12.72 1.39
CA ILE A 126 -3.30 12.73 1.85
C ILE A 126 -3.67 14.15 2.28
N ILE A 127 -4.81 14.65 1.79
CA ILE A 127 -5.39 15.94 2.18
C ILE A 127 -6.69 15.81 2.98
N SER A 128 -7.37 14.67 2.87
CA SER A 128 -8.57 14.37 3.66
C SER A 128 -8.85 12.87 3.71
N SER A 129 -9.62 12.45 4.70
CA SER A 129 -10.03 11.06 4.89
C SER A 129 -11.49 10.96 5.32
N ALA A 130 -12.10 9.83 4.98
CA ALA A 130 -13.38 9.38 5.50
C ALA A 130 -13.24 7.92 5.97
N ALA A 131 -14.32 7.32 6.47
CA ALA A 131 -14.28 5.99 7.09
C ALA A 131 -13.58 4.91 6.25
N LEU A 132 -13.76 4.90 4.92
CA LEU A 132 -13.16 3.92 4.02
C LEU A 132 -12.50 4.55 2.78
N SER A 133 -12.04 5.80 2.89
CA SER A 133 -11.39 6.46 1.77
C SER A 133 -10.43 7.55 2.16
N VAL A 134 -9.42 7.78 1.34
CA VAL A 134 -8.56 8.97 1.43
C VAL A 134 -8.52 9.71 0.11
N THR A 135 -8.44 11.04 0.21
CA THR A 135 -8.17 11.91 -0.93
C THR A 135 -6.71 12.31 -0.90
N VAL A 136 -6.02 12.04 -1.99
CA VAL A 136 -4.61 12.37 -2.21
C VAL A 136 -4.53 13.50 -3.23
N LYS A 137 -3.72 14.52 -2.95
CA LYS A 137 -3.48 15.63 -3.89
C LYS A 137 -2.26 15.30 -4.74
N ALA A 138 -2.44 15.29 -6.06
CA ALA A 138 -1.30 15.17 -6.96
C ALA A 138 -0.47 16.47 -6.92
N PRO A 139 0.87 16.38 -7.08
CA PRO A 139 1.74 17.55 -6.99
C PRO A 139 1.51 18.54 -8.14
N ALA A 140 1.84 19.81 -7.91
CA ALA A 140 1.62 20.89 -8.87
C ALA A 140 2.34 20.66 -10.23
N VAL A 141 3.46 19.94 -10.24
CA VAL A 141 4.15 19.55 -11.48
C VAL A 141 3.31 18.65 -12.40
N CYS A 142 2.25 18.04 -11.86
CA CYS A 142 1.26 17.27 -12.59
C CYS A 142 -0.03 18.04 -12.87
N ASP A 143 -0.12 19.33 -12.54
CA ASP A 143 -1.27 20.16 -12.89
C ASP A 143 -1.44 20.23 -14.42
N SER A 144 -2.69 20.09 -14.87
CA SER A 144 -3.07 20.04 -16.29
C SER A 144 -2.42 18.91 -17.11
N LYS A 145 -1.79 17.92 -16.46
CA LYS A 145 -1.25 16.72 -17.10
C LYS A 145 -2.15 15.52 -16.85
N VAL A 146 -2.14 14.56 -17.77
CA VAL A 146 -2.78 13.27 -17.58
C VAL A 146 -1.92 12.45 -16.61
N LEU A 147 -2.53 11.98 -15.52
CA LEU A 147 -1.87 11.00 -14.65
C LEU A 147 -1.73 9.67 -15.40
N TYR A 148 -0.51 9.17 -15.48
CA TYR A 148 -0.21 7.85 -15.99
C TYR A 148 -0.54 6.77 -14.96
N GLY A 149 -0.31 7.03 -13.67
CA GLY A 149 -0.57 6.04 -12.64
C GLY A 149 -0.34 6.55 -11.23
N THR A 150 -0.69 5.70 -10.26
CA THR A 150 -0.48 5.93 -8.84
C THR A 150 -0.02 4.65 -8.13
N ARG A 151 0.72 4.83 -7.04
CA ARG A 151 1.23 3.74 -6.22
C ARG A 151 1.31 4.14 -4.75
N TYR A 152 1.32 3.15 -3.87
CA TYR A 152 1.40 3.30 -2.41
C TYR A 152 2.43 2.32 -1.84
N LEU A 153 3.25 2.80 -0.89
CA LEU A 153 4.33 2.06 -0.22
C LEU A 153 5.36 1.43 -1.19
N TRP A 154 5.71 2.18 -2.23
CA TRP A 154 6.54 1.69 -3.34
C TRP A 154 8.03 2.05 -3.27
N LEU A 155 8.49 2.51 -2.10
CA LEU A 155 9.92 2.70 -1.85
C LEU A 155 10.49 1.46 -1.16
N GLU A 156 11.82 1.33 -1.22
CA GLU A 156 12.54 0.29 -0.50
C GLU A 156 12.26 0.35 1.01
N THR A 157 12.37 1.55 1.61
CA THR A 157 11.90 1.84 2.96
C THR A 157 10.78 2.87 2.87
N PRO A 158 9.51 2.45 2.77
CA PRO A 158 8.41 3.36 2.44
C PRO A 158 7.90 4.20 3.63
N CYS A 159 8.23 3.79 4.85
CA CYS A 159 7.87 4.49 6.07
C CYS A 159 8.81 4.13 7.22
N LEU A 160 8.73 4.90 8.30
CA LEU A 160 9.35 4.57 9.58
C LEU A 160 8.55 3.47 10.31
N PHE A 161 9.13 2.95 11.39
CA PHE A 161 8.52 1.93 12.23
C PHE A 161 7.08 2.27 12.65
N LYS A 162 6.12 1.42 12.25
CA LYS A 162 4.67 1.56 12.44
C LYS A 162 4.06 2.87 11.93
N GLN A 163 4.68 3.48 10.90
CA GLN A 163 4.26 4.76 10.31
C GLN A 163 3.80 4.63 8.84
N ALA A 164 3.27 3.48 8.42
CA ALA A 164 2.52 3.44 7.16
C ALA A 164 1.32 4.41 7.23
N ALA A 165 0.84 4.91 6.10
CA ALA A 165 -0.23 5.91 6.13
C ALA A 165 -1.54 5.33 6.64
N ILE A 166 -1.88 4.14 6.16
CA ILE A 166 -3.22 3.56 6.30
C ILE A 166 -3.14 2.26 7.11
N TYR A 167 -3.88 2.22 8.21
CA TYR A 167 -4.10 1.04 9.05
C TYR A 167 -5.60 0.77 9.19
N SER A 168 -5.94 -0.42 9.67
CA SER A 168 -7.28 -0.67 10.18
C SER A 168 -7.52 0.11 11.47
N SER A 169 -8.72 0.69 11.62
CA SER A 169 -9.13 1.34 12.87
C SER A 169 -9.50 0.34 13.98
N THR A 170 -9.86 -0.88 13.61
CA THR A 170 -10.31 -1.95 14.51
C THR A 170 -9.15 -2.79 15.02
N ASP A 171 -8.14 -3.05 14.17
CA ASP A 171 -6.86 -3.63 14.57
C ASP A 171 -5.70 -2.78 14.05
N SER A 172 -5.21 -1.93 14.95
CA SER A 172 -4.15 -0.95 14.69
C SER A 172 -2.80 -1.61 14.31
N ASN A 173 -2.65 -2.93 14.41
CA ASN A 173 -1.46 -3.63 13.92
C ASN A 173 -1.56 -4.06 12.45
N LEU A 174 -2.68 -3.82 11.75
CA LEU A 174 -2.90 -4.24 10.36
C LEU A 174 -2.76 -3.06 9.36
N PRO A 175 -1.58 -2.85 8.76
CA PRO A 175 -1.38 -1.84 7.72
C PRO A 175 -1.96 -2.27 6.38
N SER A 176 -2.35 -1.29 5.57
CA SER A 176 -2.68 -1.48 4.16
C SER A 176 -1.43 -1.95 3.38
N PRO A 177 -1.56 -2.95 2.48
CA PRO A 177 -0.45 -3.45 1.68
C PRO A 177 -0.03 -2.46 0.58
N PRO A 178 1.12 -2.68 -0.11
CA PRO A 178 1.48 -1.91 -1.29
C PRO A 178 0.40 -1.93 -2.37
N TYR A 179 0.35 -0.86 -3.16
CA TYR A 179 -0.60 -0.74 -4.27
C TYR A 179 0.08 -0.13 -5.49
N TYR A 180 -0.34 -0.53 -6.68
CA TYR A 180 0.08 0.03 -7.96
C TYR A 180 -1.05 -0.05 -8.98
N LYS A 181 -1.28 1.05 -9.69
CA LYS A 181 -2.23 1.12 -10.81
C LYS A 181 -1.76 2.13 -11.85
N VAL A 182 -1.85 1.74 -13.11
CA VAL A 182 -1.75 2.62 -14.28
C VAL A 182 -3.17 2.95 -14.74
N PHE A 183 -3.42 4.19 -15.16
CA PHE A 183 -4.71 4.67 -15.65
C PHE A 183 -4.86 4.47 -17.17
#